data_AF-A0A8T5KKF3-F1
#
_entry.id   AF-A0A8T5KKF3-F1
#
_cell.length_a   1.000
_cell.length_b   1.000
_cell.length_c   1.000
_cell.angle_alpha   90.00
_cell.angle_beta   90.00
_cell.angle_gamma   90.00
#
_symmetry.space_group_name_H-M   'P 1'
#
loop_
_entity.id
_entity.type
_entity.pdbx_description
1 polymer ?
#
loop_
_entity_poly.entity_id
_entity_poly.type
_entity_poly.pdbx_seq_one_letter_code
_entity_poly.pdbx_strand_id
1 'polypeptide(L)'
;EKIPDLKITDQLVNVPLDADADYQTILIFAAQREKATHDFYVQIARKFKEEEWGKMFNNFATEELRHKYLLEKEYDDVVLAEN
;
A
#
# COMPACT_ATOMS: atom_id res chain seq x y z
N GLU A 1 -8.12 -12.44 7.86
CA GLU A 1 -9.14 -11.39 7.57
C GLU A 1 -8.99 -10.99 6.11
N LYS A 2 -10.07 -10.70 5.39
CA LYS A 2 -9.98 -10.34 3.96
C LYS A 2 -9.93 -8.83 3.84
N ILE A 3 -8.76 -8.29 3.51
CA ILE A 3 -8.55 -6.83 3.37
C ILE A 3 -9.06 -6.41 1.98
N PRO A 4 -9.98 -5.44 1.89
CA PRO A 4 -10.40 -4.89 0.60
C PRO A 4 -9.25 -4.15 -0.08
N ASP A 5 -9.00 -4.42 -1.36
CA ASP A 5 -8.02 -3.70 -2.20
C ASP A 5 -8.78 -2.72 -3.10
N LEU A 6 -8.71 -1.42 -2.78
CA LEU A 6 -9.49 -0.38 -3.47
C LEU A 6 -8.85 -0.01 -4.82
N LYS A 7 -7.53 -0.19 -4.96
CA LYS A 7 -6.74 0.10 -6.19
C LYS A 7 -6.86 1.53 -6.71
N ILE A 8 -7.24 2.47 -5.85
CA ILE A 8 -7.43 3.88 -6.21
C ILE A 8 -6.08 4.48 -6.65
N THR A 9 -5.01 4.16 -5.92
CA THR A 9 -3.67 4.74 -6.15
C THR A 9 -2.86 4.03 -7.21
N ASP A 10 -3.26 2.80 -7.57
CA ASP A 10 -2.64 1.98 -8.61
C ASP A 10 -2.78 2.58 -10.02
N GLN A 11 -3.79 3.43 -10.23
CA GLN A 11 -4.07 4.09 -11.52
C GLN A 11 -3.50 5.51 -11.62
N LEU A 12 -2.98 6.04 -10.51
CA LEU A 12 -2.44 7.40 -10.45
C LEU A 12 -0.97 7.39 -10.92
N VAL A 13 -0.57 8.47 -11.60
CA VAL A 13 0.82 8.63 -12.07
C VAL A 13 1.75 8.57 -10.86
N ASN A 14 2.88 7.87 -11.00
CA ASN A 14 3.89 7.80 -9.94
C ASN A 14 4.46 9.21 -9.70
N VAL A 15 4.07 9.84 -8.60
CA VAL A 15 4.45 11.23 -8.29
C VAL A 15 5.70 11.22 -7.42
N PRO A 16 6.82 11.82 -7.85
CA PRO A 16 7.97 12.02 -6.96
C PRO A 16 7.55 12.91 -5.79
N LEU A 17 7.80 12.44 -4.56
CA LEU A 17 7.56 13.23 -3.37
C LEU A 17 8.62 14.34 -3.28
N ASP A 18 8.20 15.58 -3.50
CA ASP A 18 9.01 16.78 -3.29
C ASP A 18 8.67 17.46 -1.96
N ALA A 19 9.42 18.51 -1.60
CA ALA A 19 9.25 19.21 -0.33
C ALA A 19 7.96 20.04 -0.23
N ASP A 20 7.35 20.35 -1.39
CA ASP A 20 6.17 21.19 -1.50
C ASP A 20 4.91 20.35 -1.81
N ALA A 21 5.02 19.03 -1.74
CA ALA A 21 3.96 18.09 -2.05
C ALA A 21 2.72 18.33 -1.18
N ASP A 22 1.56 18.42 -1.83
CA ASP A 22 0.28 18.54 -1.15
C ASP A 22 -0.13 17.22 -0.47
N TYR A 23 -1.15 17.30 0.40
CA TYR A 23 -1.61 16.14 1.16
C TYR A 23 -2.09 15.00 0.27
N GLN A 24 -2.74 15.33 -0.85
CA GLN A 24 -3.15 14.36 -1.86
C GLN A 24 -1.94 13.57 -2.40
N THR A 25 -0.88 14.27 -2.82
CA THR A 25 0.34 13.67 -3.34
C THR A 25 1.03 12.80 -2.29
N ILE A 26 1.06 13.24 -1.02
CA ILE A 26 1.61 12.46 0.10
C ILE A 26 0.86 11.14 0.26
N LEU A 27 -0.48 11.15 0.25
CA LEU A 27 -1.30 9.94 0.38
C LEU A 27 -1.09 8.97 -0.79
N ILE A 28 -1.05 9.48 -2.02
CA ILE A 28 -0.78 8.66 -3.23
C ILE A 28 0.59 7.99 -3.11
N PHE A 29 1.62 8.77 -2.80
CA PHE A 29 2.98 8.27 -2.67
C PHE A 29 3.09 7.21 -1.57
N ALA A 30 2.50 7.46 -0.40
CA ALA A 30 2.50 6.51 0.70
C ALA A 30 1.83 5.18 0.31
N ALA A 31 0.63 5.22 -0.29
CA ALA A 31 -0.09 4.01 -0.70
C ALA A 31 0.66 3.21 -1.77
N GLN A 32 1.29 3.88 -2.73
CA GLN A 32 2.13 3.24 -3.75
C GLN A 32 3.37 2.57 -3.12
N ARG A 33 3.95 3.17 -2.07
CA ARG A 33 5.03 2.55 -1.30
C ARG A 33 4.56 1.31 -0.56
N GLU A 34 3.40 1.32 0.08
CA GLU A 34 2.88 0.13 0.77
C GLU A 34 2.60 -1.02 -0.20
N LYS A 35 2.12 -0.71 -1.42
CA LYS A 35 2.00 -1.72 -2.48
C LYS A 35 3.37 -2.34 -2.83
N ALA A 36 4.40 -1.50 -3.02
CA ALA A 36 5.73 -1.99 -3.34
C ALA A 36 6.33 -2.85 -2.21
N THR A 37 6.12 -2.46 -0.95
CA THR A 37 6.55 -3.21 0.24
C THR A 37 5.80 -4.54 0.37
N HIS A 38 4.48 -4.55 0.13
CA HIS A 38 3.69 -5.78 0.04
C HIS A 38 4.28 -6.74 -1.00
N ASP A 39 4.48 -6.26 -2.23
CA ASP A 39 4.97 -7.09 -3.33
C ASP A 39 6.38 -7.62 -3.05
N PHE A 40 7.22 -6.86 -2.35
CA PHE A 40 8.52 -7.30 -1.85
C PHE A 40 8.40 -8.43 -0.83
N TYR A 41 7.54 -8.30 0.18
CA TYR A 41 7.33 -9.35 1.18
C TYR A 41 6.72 -10.62 0.57
N VAL A 42 5.79 -10.50 -0.38
CA VAL A 42 5.26 -11.65 -1.13
C VAL A 42 6.37 -12.37 -1.88
N GLN A 43 7.28 -11.63 -2.53
CA GLN A 43 8.41 -12.23 -3.24
C GLN A 43 9.37 -12.98 -2.30
N ILE A 44 9.64 -12.43 -1.11
CA ILE A 44 10.46 -13.10 -0.09
C ILE A 44 9.73 -14.33 0.45
N ALA A 45 8.45 -14.22 0.81
CA ALA A 45 7.65 -15.32 1.34
C ALA A 45 7.64 -16.53 0.39
N ARG A 46 7.61 -16.28 -0.93
CA ARG A 46 7.70 -17.33 -1.96
C ARG A 46 9.05 -18.07 -1.97
N LYS A 47 10.15 -17.40 -1.60
CA LYS A 47 11.50 -18.03 -1.53
C LYS A 47 11.64 -18.97 -0.34
N PHE A 48 10.95 -18.68 0.76
CA PHE A 48 10.95 -19.48 2.00
C PHE A 48 9.65 -20.27 2.17
N LYS A 49 9.09 -20.76 1.05
CA LYS A 49 7.82 -21.49 1.05
C LYS A 49 7.94 -22.71 1.96
N GLU A 50 6.90 -22.97 2.76
CA GLU A 50 6.81 -24.09 3.72
C GLU A 50 7.68 -23.94 4.98
N GLU A 51 8.46 -22.85 5.11
CA GLU A 51 9.17 -22.47 6.33
C GLU A 51 8.36 -21.50 7.21
N GLU A 52 8.66 -21.44 8.51
CA GLU A 52 8.08 -20.45 9.43
C GLU A 52 8.35 -19.01 8.97
N TRP A 53 9.53 -18.76 8.39
CA TRP A 53 9.89 -17.46 7.81
C TRP A 53 8.95 -17.06 6.67
N GLY A 54 8.57 -18.01 5.79
CA GLY A 54 7.61 -17.76 4.73
C GLY A 54 6.23 -17.34 5.25
N LYS A 55 5.78 -17.92 6.38
CA LYS A 55 4.54 -17.48 7.05
C LYS A 55 4.68 -16.07 7.62
N MET A 56 5.80 -15.76 8.27
CA MET A 56 6.07 -14.44 8.81
C MET A 56 6.04 -13.35 7.73
N PHE A 57 6.71 -13.56 6.59
CA PHE A 57 6.71 -12.60 5.49
C PHE A 57 5.32 -12.45 4.84
N ASN A 58 4.51 -13.51 4.77
CA ASN A 58 3.12 -13.38 4.33
C ASN A 58 2.28 -12.52 5.30
N ASN A 59 2.54 -12.63 6.60
CA ASN A 59 1.86 -11.78 7.59
C ASN A 59 2.27 -10.31 7.42
N PHE A 60 3.55 -10.02 7.17
CA PHE A 60 4.01 -8.65 6.88
C PHE A 60 3.37 -8.10 5.60
N ALA A 61 3.37 -8.89 4.51
CA ALA A 61 2.66 -8.50 3.29
C ALA A 61 1.19 -8.17 3.57
N THR A 62 0.51 -9.02 4.33
CA THR A 62 -0.90 -8.80 4.71
C THR A 62 -1.08 -7.49 5.47
N GLU A 63 -0.13 -7.10 6.33
CA GLU A 63 -0.25 -5.85 7.07
C GLU A 63 -0.06 -4.61 6.19
N GLU A 64 0.85 -4.67 5.21
CA GLU A 64 0.99 -3.57 4.24
C GLU A 64 -0.27 -3.37 3.39
N LEU A 65 -1.07 -4.43 3.15
CA LEU A 65 -2.38 -4.26 2.53
C LEU A 65 -3.35 -3.47 3.41
N ARG A 66 -3.29 -3.61 4.75
CA ARG A 66 -4.12 -2.78 5.64
C ARG A 66 -3.64 -1.34 5.63
N HIS A 67 -2.33 -1.11 5.68
CA HIS A 67 -1.78 0.24 5.58
C HIS A 67 -2.21 0.92 4.28
N LYS A 68 -2.05 0.23 3.13
CA LYS A 68 -2.55 0.71 1.83
C LYS A 68 -4.05 1.02 1.88
N TYR A 69 -4.86 0.12 2.40
CA TYR A 69 -6.32 0.34 2.51
C TYR A 69 -6.66 1.58 3.32
N LEU A 70 -6.00 1.81 4.46
CA LEU A 70 -6.25 2.98 5.29
C LEU A 70 -5.88 4.29 4.58
N LEU A 71 -4.76 4.29 3.85
CA LEU A 71 -4.32 5.45 3.06
C LEU A 71 -5.28 5.73 1.88
N GLU A 72 -5.72 4.69 1.17
CA GLU A 72 -6.68 4.83 0.07
C GLU A 72 -8.05 5.27 0.56
N LYS A 73 -8.46 4.83 1.76
CA LYS A 73 -9.69 5.30 2.39
C LYS A 73 -9.61 6.78 2.78
N GLU A 74 -8.51 7.20 3.40
CA GLU A 74 -8.28 8.62 3.72
C GLU A 74 -8.29 9.48 2.45
N TYR A 75 -7.67 9.00 1.37
CA TYR A 75 -7.72 9.67 0.08
C TYR A 75 -9.16 9.84 -0.44
N ASP A 76 -9.97 8.78 -0.37
CA ASP A 76 -11.39 8.84 -0.77
C ASP A 76 -12.18 9.82 0.10
N ASP A 77 -12.00 9.74 1.43
CA ASP A 77 -12.72 10.55 2.41
C ASP A 77 -12.36 12.04 2.35
N VAL A 78 -11.10 12.39 2.05
CA VAL A 78 -10.62 13.79 2.09
C VAL A 78 -10.51 14.41 0.70
N VAL A 79 -10.01 13.68 -0.30
CA VAL A 79 -9.71 14.26 -1.62
C VAL A 79 -10.87 14.11 -2.58
N LEU A 80 -11.53 12.94 -2.61
CA LEU A 80 -12.67 12.73 -3.51
C LEU A 80 -13.97 13.35 -2.97
N ALA A 81 -14.10 13.53 -1.65
CA ALA A 81 -15.26 14.20 -1.07
C ALA A 81 -15.21 15.74 -1.16
N GLU A 82 -14.01 16.34 -1.27
CA GLU A 82 -13.83 17.79 -1.37
C GLU A 82 -13.87 18.33 -2.82
N ASN A 83 -13.87 17.45 -3.83
CA ASN A 83 -13.97 17.78 -5.26
C ASN A 83 -15.36 17.50 -5.84
#